data_AF-A0A5A9ZAR0-F1
#
_entry.id   AF-A0A5A9ZAR0-F1
#
_cell.length_a   1.000
_cell.length_b   1.000
_cell.length_c   1.000
_cell.angle_alpha   90.00
_cell.angle_beta   90.00
_cell.angle_gamma   90.00
#
_symmetry.space_group_name_H-M   'P 1'
#
loop_
_entity.id
_entity.type
_entity.pdbx_description
1 polymer ?
#
loop_
_entity_poly.entity_id
_entity_poly.type
_entity_poly.pdbx_seq_one_letter_code
_entity_poly.pdbx_strand_id
1 'polypeptide(L)'
;MSDNTFINQVMDGLKDKGMLMIPDDFIDQLIITLHANVTIINTMTEIAELENKMQNLLMIPKINRQVSSLKELSKNIAEIAFNVEDVRNDQR
;
A
#
# COMPACT_ATOMS: atom_id res chain seq x y z
N MET A 1 19.49 -4.09 36.13
CA MET A 1 19.01 -3.16 35.08
C MET A 1 18.77 -4.03 33.86
N SER A 2 17.53 -4.14 33.41
CA SER A 2 17.13 -5.16 32.42
C SER A 2 17.70 -4.84 31.03
N ASP A 3 18.09 -5.88 30.31
CA ASP A 3 18.70 -5.82 28.97
C ASP A 3 17.95 -4.90 27.99
N ASN A 4 16.64 -4.72 28.17
CA ASN A 4 15.82 -3.81 27.36
C ASN A 4 16.27 -2.35 27.43
N THR A 5 16.77 -1.86 28.57
CA THR A 5 17.23 -0.46 28.68
C THR A 5 18.50 -0.24 27.86
N PHE A 6 19.41 -1.22 27.88
CA PHE A 6 20.64 -1.17 27.10
C PHE A 6 20.36 -1.32 25.60
N ILE A 7 19.50 -2.28 25.22
CA ILE A 7 19.12 -2.49 23.82
C ILE A 7 18.45 -1.24 23.24
N ASN A 8 17.52 -0.60 23.97
CA ASN A 8 16.87 0.61 23.50
C ASN A 8 17.88 1.76 23.30
N GLN A 9 18.82 1.97 24.24
CA GLN A 9 19.88 2.98 24.08
C GLN A 9 20.78 2.72 22.87
N VAL A 10 21.12 1.45 22.59
CA VAL A 10 21.89 1.09 21.40
C VAL A 10 21.07 1.36 20.14
N MET A 11 19.79 0.97 20.11
CA MET A 11 18.91 1.21 18.97
C MET A 11 18.70 2.70 18.68
N ASP A 12 18.50 3.51 19.72
CA ASP A 12 18.38 4.97 19.59
C ASP A 12 19.68 5.58 19.04
N GLY A 13 20.84 5.17 19.57
CA GLY A 13 22.14 5.64 19.07
C GLY A 13 22.47 5.19 17.64
N LEU A 14 21.95 4.04 17.19
CA LEU A 14 22.06 3.58 15.81
C LEU A 14 21.11 4.35 14.87
N LYS A 15 19.91 4.70 15.36
CA LYS A 15 18.94 5.53 14.65
C LYS A 15 19.48 6.96 14.44
N ASP A 16 20.05 7.58 15.46
CA ASP A 16 20.65 8.92 15.39
C ASP A 16 21.83 9.01 14.41
N LYS A 17 22.53 7.89 14.18
CA LYS A 17 23.60 7.78 13.19
C LYS A 17 23.12 7.44 11.78
N GLY A 18 21.81 7.33 11.58
CA GLY A 18 21.19 6.95 10.32
C GLY A 18 21.42 5.50 9.89
N MET A 19 21.96 4.63 10.77
CA MET A 19 22.26 3.23 10.41
C MET A 19 21.03 2.31 10.38
N LEU A 20 19.90 2.78 10.89
CA LEU A 20 18.61 2.06 10.87
C LEU A 20 17.62 2.66 9.85
N MET A 21 18.06 3.64 9.05
CA MET A 21 17.20 4.27 8.04
C MET A 21 17.04 3.37 6.83
N ILE A 22 15.85 3.37 6.26
CA ILE A 22 15.61 2.73 4.97
C ILE A 22 16.12 3.71 3.90
N PRO A 23 16.84 3.26 2.87
CA PRO A 23 17.31 4.18 1.83
C PRO A 23 16.15 4.94 1.18
N ASP A 24 16.26 6.27 1.09
CA ASP A 24 15.23 7.15 0.49
C ASP A 24 14.78 6.64 -0.88
N ASP A 25 15.71 6.24 -1.75
CA ASP A 25 15.42 5.73 -3.10
C ASP A 25 14.53 4.47 -3.07
N PHE A 26 14.72 3.60 -2.07
CA PHE A 26 13.88 2.41 -1.90
C PHE A 26 12.47 2.81 -1.45
N ILE A 27 12.37 3.74 -0.50
CA ILE A 27 11.06 4.23 -0.01
C ILE A 27 10.29 4.91 -1.13
N ASP A 28 10.95 5.78 -1.91
CA ASP A 28 10.33 6.47 -3.04
C ASP A 28 9.88 5.50 -4.13
N GLN A 29 10.70 4.49 -4.47
CA GLN A 29 10.30 3.46 -5.44
C GLN A 29 9.12 2.62 -4.93
N LEU A 30 9.07 2.34 -3.62
CA LEU A 30 7.96 1.62 -3.00
C LEU A 30 6.66 2.44 -3.08
N ILE A 31 6.70 3.73 -2.74
CA ILE A 31 5.54 4.64 -2.83
C ILE A 31 5.02 4.71 -4.27
N ILE A 32 5.92 4.91 -5.25
CA ILE A 32 5.57 4.94 -6.68
C ILE A 32 4.86 3.66 -7.09
N THR A 33 5.41 2.51 -6.70
CA THR A 33 4.86 1.19 -7.05
C THR A 33 3.48 0.97 -6.43
N LEU A 34 3.27 1.38 -5.17
CA LEU A 34 1.99 1.26 -4.50
C LEU A 34 0.92 2.14 -5.16
N HIS A 35 1.23 3.40 -5.52
CA HIS A 35 0.30 4.25 -6.26
C HIS A 35 -0.04 3.73 -7.65
N ALA A 36 0.93 3.15 -8.36
CA ALA A 36 0.68 2.49 -9.64
C ALA A 36 -0.29 1.31 -9.48
N ASN A 37 -0.11 0.50 -8.44
CA ASN A 37 -1.01 -0.62 -8.14
C ASN A 37 -2.45 -0.15 -7.83
N VAL A 38 -2.61 0.90 -7.02
CA VAL A 38 -3.93 1.52 -6.76
C VAL A 38 -4.60 1.95 -8.07
N THR A 39 -3.85 2.58 -8.96
CA THR A 39 -4.36 3.05 -10.26
C THR A 39 -4.82 1.89 -11.15
N ILE A 40 -4.02 0.82 -11.22
CA ILE A 40 -4.35 -0.40 -11.97
C ILE A 40 -5.63 -1.04 -11.42
N ILE A 41 -5.74 -1.18 -10.10
CA ILE A 41 -6.88 -1.84 -9.46
C ILE A 41 -8.16 -1.00 -9.62
N ASN A 42 -8.06 0.34 -9.54
CA ASN A 42 -9.20 1.21 -9.82
C ASN A 42 -9.68 1.04 -11.27
N THR A 43 -8.75 1.00 -12.23
CA THR A 43 -9.09 0.72 -13.64
C THR A 43 -9.76 -0.65 -13.81
N MET A 44 -9.23 -1.69 -13.15
CA MET A 44 -9.84 -3.04 -13.16
C MET A 44 -11.23 -3.05 -12.52
N THR A 45 -11.45 -2.24 -11.49
CA THR A 45 -12.74 -2.08 -10.83
C THR A 45 -13.76 -1.46 -11.77
N GLU A 46 -13.39 -0.41 -12.49
CA GLU A 46 -14.26 0.24 -13.48
C GLU A 46 -14.62 -0.72 -14.63
N ILE A 47 -13.65 -1.49 -15.13
CA ILE A 47 -13.89 -2.54 -16.14
C ILE A 47 -14.89 -3.58 -15.60
N ALA A 48 -14.68 -4.07 -14.39
CA ALA A 48 -15.58 -5.05 -13.77
C ALA A 48 -17.00 -4.49 -13.57
N GLU A 49 -17.15 -3.22 -13.22
CA GLU A 49 -18.45 -2.56 -13.12
C GLU A 49 -19.14 -2.42 -14.49
N LEU A 50 -18.38 -2.08 -15.54
CA LEU A 50 -18.91 -2.01 -16.91
C LEU A 50 -19.36 -3.38 -17.41
N GLU A 51 -18.59 -4.42 -17.19
CA GLU A 51 -18.94 -5.79 -17.58
C GLU A 51 -20.19 -6.29 -16.84
N ASN A 52 -20.30 -6.00 -15.54
CA ASN A 52 -21.50 -6.32 -14.75
C ASN A 52 -22.75 -5.59 -15.30
N LYS A 53 -22.61 -4.32 -15.70
CA LYS A 53 -23.70 -3.56 -16.34
C LYS A 53 -24.08 -4.19 -17.69
N MET A 54 -23.10 -4.54 -18.52
CA MET A 54 -23.35 -5.18 -19.82
C MET A 54 -24.04 -6.56 -19.68
N GLN A 55 -23.64 -7.37 -18.72
CA GLN A 55 -24.27 -8.67 -18.45
C GLN A 55 -25.73 -8.51 -18.02
N ASN A 56 -26.02 -7.51 -17.17
CA ASN A 56 -27.40 -7.19 -16.78
C ASN A 56 -28.24 -6.75 -17.99
N LEU A 57 -27.66 -6.05 -18.96
CA LEU A 57 -28.36 -5.62 -20.19
C LEU A 57 -28.60 -6.78 -21.16
N LEU A 58 -27.64 -7.69 -21.30
CA LEU A 58 -27.67 -8.77 -22.30
C LEU A 58 -28.31 -10.08 -21.78
N MET A 59 -28.78 -10.12 -20.52
CA MET A 59 -29.28 -11.34 -19.86
C MET A 59 -28.30 -12.54 -19.96
N ILE A 60 -27.00 -12.25 -20.05
CA ILE A 60 -25.92 -13.25 -20.11
C ILE A 60 -25.59 -13.66 -18.67
N PRO A 61 -25.23 -14.95 -18.41
CA PRO A 61 -24.81 -15.40 -17.10
C PRO A 61 -23.75 -14.49 -16.47
N LYS A 62 -23.95 -14.13 -15.20
CA LYS A 62 -23.05 -13.21 -14.51
C LYS A 62 -21.68 -13.85 -14.31
N ILE A 63 -20.66 -13.28 -14.94
CA ILE A 63 -19.28 -13.48 -14.49
C ILE A 63 -19.09 -12.48 -13.35
N ASN A 64 -19.41 -12.91 -12.13
CA ASN A 64 -19.29 -12.09 -10.92
C ASN A 64 -17.81 -11.77 -10.66
N ARG A 65 -17.27 -10.75 -11.33
CA ARG A 65 -16.03 -10.11 -10.89
C ARG A 65 -16.34 -9.40 -9.57
N GLN A 66 -15.61 -9.76 -8.51
CA GLN A 66 -15.81 -9.23 -7.17
C GLN A 66 -15.35 -7.77 -7.07
N VAL A 67 -16.18 -6.84 -7.57
CA VAL A 67 -15.95 -5.38 -7.52
C VAL A 67 -15.65 -4.91 -6.08
N SER A 68 -16.35 -5.46 -5.09
CA SER A 68 -16.12 -5.14 -3.68
C SER A 68 -14.70 -5.48 -3.22
N SER A 69 -14.20 -6.65 -3.60
CA SER A 69 -12.85 -7.12 -3.26
C SER A 69 -11.77 -6.29 -3.94
N LEU A 70 -12.01 -5.80 -5.17
CA LEU A 70 -11.09 -4.87 -5.85
C LEU A 70 -11.06 -3.50 -5.16
N LYS A 71 -12.22 -2.97 -4.76
CA LYS A 71 -12.30 -1.71 -4.00
C LYS A 71 -11.59 -1.80 -2.65
N GLU A 72 -11.80 -2.90 -1.93
CA GLU A 72 -11.14 -3.16 -0.65
C GLU A 72 -9.63 -3.29 -0.81
N LEU A 73 -9.17 -4.02 -1.83
CA LEU A 73 -7.75 -4.13 -2.13
C LEU A 73 -7.11 -2.78 -2.48
N SER A 74 -7.78 -1.96 -3.30
CA SER A 74 -7.33 -0.61 -3.65
C SER A 74 -7.17 0.26 -2.41
N LYS A 75 -8.14 0.23 -1.50
CA LYS A 75 -8.09 0.93 -0.22
C LYS A 75 -6.90 0.48 0.64
N ASN A 76 -6.72 -0.83 0.81
CA ASN A 76 -5.64 -1.37 1.64
C ASN A 76 -4.25 -1.00 1.10
N ILE A 77 -4.07 -1.02 -0.23
CA ILE A 77 -2.79 -0.63 -0.85
C ILE A 77 -2.56 0.88 -0.69
N ALA A 78 -3.60 1.70 -0.80
CA ALA A 78 -3.48 3.14 -0.55
C ALA A 78 -3.08 3.42 0.91
N GLU A 79 -3.68 2.73 1.88
CA GLU A 79 -3.29 2.85 3.29
C GLU A 79 -1.82 2.46 3.52
N ILE A 80 -1.33 1.40 2.86
CA ILE A 80 0.09 1.03 2.94
C ILE A 80 0.97 2.14 2.33
N ALA A 81 0.57 2.74 1.20
CA ALA A 81 1.33 3.82 0.58
C ALA A 81 1.47 5.02 1.52
N PHE A 82 0.39 5.41 2.20
CA PHE A 82 0.42 6.46 3.21
C PHE A 82 1.33 6.12 4.39
N ASN A 83 1.24 4.91 4.94
CA ASN A 83 2.10 4.50 6.05
C ASN A 83 3.60 4.51 5.67
N VAL A 84 3.92 4.13 4.42
CA VAL A 84 5.31 4.18 3.91
C VAL A 84 5.78 5.63 3.75
N GLU A 85 4.91 6.53 3.32
CA GLU A 85 5.21 7.96 3.24
C GLU A 85 5.42 8.59 4.63
N ASP A 86 4.65 8.18 5.63
CA ASP A 86 4.86 8.58 7.02
C ASP A 86 6.22 8.12 7.54
N VAL A 87 6.63 6.88 7.25
CA VAL A 87 7.98 6.37 7.61
C VAL A 87 9.08 7.20 6.96
N ARG A 88 8.90 7.66 5.71
CA ARG A 88 9.84 8.56 5.04
C ARG A 88 9.95 9.90 5.77
N ASN A 89 8.81 10.44 6.19
CA ASN A 89 8.75 11.73 6.88
C ASN A 89 9.37 11.65 8.28
N ASP A 90 9.17 10.54 8.99
CA ASP A 90 9.75 10.27 10.31
C ASP A 90 11.28 10.05 10.29
N GLN A 91 11.82 9.71 9.12
CA GLN A 91 13.26 9.55 8.90
C GLN A 91 13.95 10.89 8.53
N ARG A 92 13.21 11.97 8.24
CA ARG A 92 13.78 13.28 7.86
C ARG A 92 13.73 14.29 8.98
#